data_AF-A0AAN7CL07-F1
#
_entry.id   AF-A0AAN7CL07-F1
#
_cell.length_a   1.000
_cell.length_b   1.000
_cell.length_c   1.000
_cell.angle_alpha   90.00
_cell.angle_beta   90.00
_cell.angle_gamma   90.00
#
_symmetry.space_group_name_H-M   'P 1'
#
loop_
_entity.id
_entity.type
_entity.pdbx_description
1 polymer ?
#
loop_
_entity_poly.entity_id
_entity_poly.type
_entity_poly.pdbx_seq_one_letter_code
_entity_poly.pdbx_strand_id
1 'polypeptide(L)'
;MKVTTIICTLMTAVAVTASAVPNTQARNIEARDTCGTGYAGDQRRTNSPCQASNGDRHFCGCDRTGVVECRGGTWTEILDCGSATCHGTNDGGAVC
;
A
#
# COMPACT_ATOMS: atom_id res chain seq x y z
N MET A 1 51.01 35.17 -9.54
CA MET A 1 49.59 34.77 -9.67
C MET A 1 49.48 33.29 -9.28
N LYS A 2 48.72 32.96 -8.23
CA LYS A 2 48.20 31.63 -7.93
C LYS A 2 47.15 31.79 -6.82
N VAL A 3 45.90 31.94 -7.22
CA VAL A 3 44.74 31.99 -6.33
C VAL A 3 44.13 30.59 -6.38
N THR A 4 44.20 29.86 -5.27
CA THR A 4 43.69 28.50 -5.16
C THR A 4 42.24 28.58 -4.72
N THR A 5 41.31 28.41 -5.66
CA THR A 5 39.87 28.44 -5.41
C THR A 5 39.44 27.05 -4.91
N ILE A 6 39.13 26.94 -3.62
CA ILE A 6 38.51 25.74 -3.03
C ILE A 6 36.99 25.84 -3.29
N ILE A 7 36.49 24.97 -4.17
CA ILE A 7 35.06 24.86 -4.47
C ILE A 7 34.42 23.98 -3.40
N CYS A 8 33.65 24.58 -2.50
CA CYS A 8 32.81 23.87 -1.54
C CYS A 8 31.55 23.34 -2.24
N THR A 9 31.50 22.04 -2.51
CA THR A 9 30.28 21.33 -2.91
C THR A 9 29.34 21.20 -1.71
N LEU A 10 28.30 22.02 -1.70
CA LEU A 10 27.17 21.92 -0.78
C LEU A 10 26.33 20.70 -1.14
N MET A 11 26.37 19.67 -0.30
CA MET A 11 25.37 18.60 -0.33
C MET A 11 24.04 19.14 0.20
N THR A 12 23.09 19.35 -0.70
CA THR A 12 21.70 19.64 -0.34
C THR A 12 21.02 18.35 0.09
N ALA A 13 20.90 18.14 1.41
CA ALA A 13 20.07 17.08 1.96
C ALA A 13 18.60 17.43 1.75
N VAL A 14 17.94 16.75 0.80
CA VAL A 14 16.49 16.77 0.66
C VAL A 14 15.89 15.92 1.77
N ALA A 15 15.35 16.56 2.79
CA ALA A 15 14.54 15.90 3.81
C ALA A 15 13.20 15.50 3.17
N VAL A 16 13.03 14.22 2.86
CA VAL A 16 11.74 13.67 2.45
C VAL A 16 10.86 13.61 3.69
N THR A 17 9.92 14.56 3.82
CA THR A 17 8.91 14.51 4.86
C THR A 17 7.94 13.37 4.56
N ALA A 18 8.16 12.20 5.16
CA ALA A 18 7.14 11.18 5.24
C ALA A 18 5.98 11.74 6.08
N SER A 19 4.91 12.17 5.41
CA SER A 19 3.70 12.67 6.07
C SER A 19 3.04 11.53 6.82
N ALA A 20 3.29 11.44 8.13
CA ALA A 20 2.52 10.60 9.03
C ALA A 20 1.08 11.15 9.09
N VAL A 21 0.16 10.47 8.42
CA VAL A 21 -1.27 10.81 8.45
C VAL A 21 -1.79 10.58 9.89
N PRO A 22 -2.51 11.53 10.51
CA PRO A 22 -2.95 11.43 11.90
C PRO A 22 -3.82 10.19 12.15
N ASN A 23 -3.62 9.57 13.33
CA ASN A 23 -4.23 8.33 13.82
C ASN A 23 -5.79 8.28 13.76
N THR A 24 -6.46 9.42 13.60
CA THR A 24 -7.92 9.48 13.36
C THR A 24 -8.35 9.06 11.95
N GLN A 25 -7.45 9.13 10.96
CA GLN A 25 -7.67 8.58 9.63
C GLN A 25 -7.54 7.05 9.63
N ALA A 26 -6.72 6.48 10.53
CA ALA A 26 -6.42 5.04 10.54
C ALA A 26 -7.66 4.17 10.76
N ARG A 27 -8.49 4.49 11.76
CA ARG A 27 -9.79 3.81 11.97
C ARG A 27 -10.76 3.96 10.80
N ASN A 28 -10.76 5.12 10.14
CA ASN A 28 -11.66 5.36 9.01
C ASN A 28 -11.19 4.65 7.73
N ILE A 29 -9.91 4.31 7.63
CA ILE A 29 -9.35 3.57 6.50
C ILE A 29 -9.73 2.08 6.61
N GLU A 30 -9.66 1.48 7.80
CA GLU A 30 -10.05 0.06 8.02
C GLU A 30 -11.51 -0.23 7.62
N ALA A 31 -12.41 0.73 7.82
CA ALA A 31 -13.80 0.58 7.41
C ALA A 31 -14.02 0.82 5.90
N ARG A 32 -13.09 1.50 5.22
CA ARG A 32 -13.22 1.91 3.81
C ARG A 32 -12.45 1.00 2.86
N ASP A 33 -11.49 0.24 3.36
CA ASP A 33 -10.58 -0.57 2.55
C ASP A 33 -11.03 -2.03 2.38
N THR A 34 -11.96 -2.47 3.21
CA THR A 34 -12.65 -3.75 3.08
C THR A 34 -13.78 -3.71 2.05
N CYS A 35 -14.21 -4.88 1.60
CA CYS A 35 -15.26 -5.02 0.60
C CYS A 35 -16.68 -4.77 1.16
N GLY A 36 -16.83 -4.66 2.48
CA GLY A 36 -18.11 -4.46 3.17
C GLY A 36 -18.66 -5.76 3.78
N THR A 37 -19.90 -5.71 4.25
CA THR A 37 -20.57 -6.85 4.90
C THR A 37 -20.67 -8.06 3.97
N GLY A 38 -20.36 -9.25 4.46
CA GLY A 38 -20.47 -10.52 3.73
C GLY A 38 -19.21 -10.97 2.99
N TYR A 39 -18.15 -10.16 3.01
CA TYR A 39 -16.85 -10.54 2.46
C TYR A 39 -15.93 -11.12 3.54
N ALA A 40 -14.99 -11.96 3.11
CA ALA A 40 -14.02 -12.58 4.00
C ALA A 40 -12.87 -11.63 4.35
N GLY A 41 -12.18 -11.89 5.47
CA GLY A 41 -11.10 -11.02 5.95
C GLY A 41 -9.85 -11.03 5.06
N ASP A 42 -9.77 -11.97 4.11
CA ASP A 42 -8.75 -12.04 3.07
C ASP A 42 -9.04 -11.08 1.89
N GLN A 43 -10.12 -10.29 1.92
CA GLN A 43 -10.53 -9.44 0.80
C GLN A 43 -10.37 -7.94 1.08
N ARG A 44 -9.91 -7.20 0.07
CA ARG A 44 -9.78 -5.73 0.07
C ARG A 44 -10.31 -5.16 -1.22
N ARG A 45 -10.81 -3.92 -1.15
CA ARG A 45 -11.39 -3.23 -2.32
C ARG A 45 -10.26 -2.62 -3.14
N THR A 46 -10.05 -3.12 -4.35
CA THR A 46 -9.09 -2.52 -5.30
C THR A 46 -9.35 -1.03 -5.48
N ASN A 47 -8.29 -0.22 -5.55
CA ASN A 47 -8.31 1.24 -5.62
C ASN A 47 -8.86 1.96 -4.39
N SER A 48 -9.11 1.26 -3.27
CA SER A 48 -9.45 1.90 -2.01
C SER A 48 -8.20 2.26 -1.20
N PRO A 49 -8.28 3.26 -0.29
CA PRO A 49 -7.15 3.63 0.56
C PRO A 49 -6.69 2.46 1.42
N CYS A 50 -5.41 2.36 1.74
CA CYS A 50 -4.88 1.32 2.62
C CYS A 50 -3.92 1.90 3.67
N GLN A 51 -3.87 1.26 4.84
CA GLN A 51 -2.90 1.61 5.88
C GLN A 51 -1.49 1.16 5.48
N ALA A 52 -0.48 2.01 5.69
CA ALA A 52 0.93 1.66 5.46
C ALA A 52 1.39 0.44 6.29
N SER A 53 0.75 0.19 7.44
CA SER A 53 1.01 -1.00 8.27
C SER A 53 0.65 -2.32 7.59
N ASN A 54 -0.12 -2.31 6.48
CA ASN A 54 -0.32 -3.48 5.65
C ASN A 54 0.98 -3.99 5.02
N GLY A 55 1.96 -3.11 4.79
CA GLY A 55 3.24 -3.47 4.21
C GLY A 55 3.07 -4.20 2.88
N ASP A 56 3.77 -5.31 2.74
CA ASP A 56 3.77 -6.23 1.60
C ASP A 56 2.73 -7.35 1.72
N ARG A 57 1.78 -7.27 2.66
CA ARG A 57 0.72 -8.27 2.77
C ARG A 57 -0.16 -8.25 1.53
N HIS A 58 -0.40 -9.45 1.00
CA HIS A 58 -1.24 -9.69 -0.16
C HIS A 58 -2.63 -10.13 0.26
N PHE A 59 -3.64 -9.48 -0.30
CA PHE A 59 -5.06 -9.79 -0.11
C PHE A 59 -5.72 -10.04 -1.46
N CYS A 60 -6.92 -10.60 -1.46
CA CYS A 60 -7.71 -10.76 -2.68
C CYS A 60 -8.54 -9.50 -2.96
N GLY A 61 -8.77 -9.22 -4.24
CA GLY A 61 -9.84 -8.33 -4.67
C GLY A 61 -11.21 -8.83 -4.19
N CYS A 62 -12.20 -7.94 -4.12
CA CYS A 62 -13.56 -8.30 -3.69
C CYS A 62 -14.21 -9.36 -4.60
N ASP A 63 -13.87 -9.35 -5.88
CA ASP A 63 -14.34 -10.30 -6.89
C ASP A 63 -13.49 -11.57 -6.97
N ARG A 64 -12.41 -11.66 -6.18
CA ARG A 64 -11.42 -12.74 -6.15
C ARG A 64 -10.70 -12.97 -7.49
N THR A 65 -10.72 -11.99 -8.39
CA THR A 65 -10.06 -12.11 -9.70
C THR A 65 -8.61 -11.65 -9.71
N GLY A 66 -8.15 -10.99 -8.65
CA GLY A 66 -6.76 -10.55 -8.54
C GLY A 66 -6.25 -10.48 -7.10
N VAL A 67 -4.93 -10.47 -6.97
CA VAL A 67 -4.20 -10.21 -5.72
C VAL A 67 -3.86 -8.72 -5.64
N VAL A 68 -4.13 -8.11 -4.51
CA VAL A 68 -3.86 -6.69 -4.22
C VAL A 68 -2.83 -6.53 -3.10
N GLU A 69 -2.01 -5.49 -3.23
CA GLU A 69 -0.99 -5.06 -2.27
C GLU A 69 -1.17 -3.57 -1.96
N CYS A 70 -0.84 -3.15 -0.74
CA CYS A 70 -0.92 -1.76 -0.34
C CYS A 70 0.27 -0.95 -0.90
N ARG A 71 0.06 -0.23 -2.00
CA ARG A 71 1.09 0.60 -2.66
C ARG A 71 0.72 2.06 -2.65
N GLY A 72 1.61 2.91 -2.14
CA GLY A 72 1.36 4.36 -2.08
C GLY A 72 0.09 4.74 -1.32
N GLY A 73 -0.33 3.93 -0.34
CA GLY A 73 -1.57 4.15 0.41
C GLY A 73 -2.84 3.75 -0.33
N THR A 74 -2.75 2.96 -1.40
CA THR A 74 -3.90 2.41 -2.14
C THR A 74 -3.75 0.90 -2.38
N TRP A 75 -4.82 0.13 -2.22
CA TRP A 75 -4.87 -1.28 -2.63
C TRP A 75 -4.75 -1.39 -4.14
N THR A 76 -3.59 -1.82 -4.61
CA THR A 76 -3.23 -1.90 -6.02
C THR A 76 -3.17 -3.36 -6.43
N GLU A 77 -3.81 -3.71 -7.53
CA GLU A 77 -3.69 -5.05 -8.10
C GLU A 77 -2.26 -5.31 -8.58
N ILE A 78 -1.68 -6.42 -8.16
CA ILE A 78 -0.30 -6.81 -8.49
C ILE A 78 -0.24 -8.11 -9.30
N LEU A 79 -1.33 -8.87 -9.32
CA LEU A 79 -1.48 -10.12 -10.06
C LEU A 79 -2.95 -10.31 -10.43
N ASP A 80 -3.21 -10.55 -11.71
CA ASP A 80 -4.52 -10.95 -12.24
C ASP A 80 -4.59 -12.49 -12.28
N CYS A 81 -5.56 -13.05 -11.56
CA CYS A 81 -5.86 -14.49 -11.54
C CYS A 81 -6.72 -14.94 -12.72
N GLY A 82 -7.28 -14.01 -13.50
CA GLY A 82 -8.14 -14.24 -14.67
C GLY A 82 -9.53 -14.81 -14.35
N SER A 83 -9.73 -15.37 -13.17
CA SER A 83 -11.00 -15.91 -12.69
C SER A 83 -11.09 -15.76 -11.17
N ALA A 84 -12.28 -15.96 -10.61
CA ALA A 84 -12.57 -15.76 -9.17
C ALA A 84 -11.97 -16.87 -8.28
N THR A 85 -10.66 -17.11 -8.38
CA THR A 85 -9.93 -18.18 -7.67
C THR A 85 -9.03 -17.66 -6.56
N CYS A 86 -8.86 -16.34 -6.43
CA CYS A 86 -8.02 -15.79 -5.38
C CYS A 86 -8.51 -16.20 -3.99
N HIS A 87 -7.60 -16.68 -3.16
CA HIS A 87 -7.84 -17.04 -1.76
C HIS A 87 -6.63 -16.71 -0.89
N GLY A 88 -6.89 -16.37 0.37
CA GLY A 88 -5.84 -16.11 1.36
C GLY A 88 -6.35 -16.28 2.79
N THR A 89 -5.71 -15.59 3.73
CA THR A 89 -6.10 -15.58 5.14
C THR A 89 -6.39 -14.15 5.61
N ASN A 90 -6.92 -14.00 6.82
CA ASN A 90 -7.15 -12.68 7.42
C ASN A 90 -5.86 -11.89 7.64
N ASP A 91 -4.72 -12.57 7.71
CA ASP A 91 -3.39 -11.99 7.86
C ASP A 91 -2.68 -11.75 6.52
N GLY A 92 -3.36 -12.02 5.40
CA GLY A 92 -2.85 -11.91 4.04
C GLY A 92 -2.45 -13.26 3.42
N GLY A 93 -1.43 -13.25 2.56
CA GLY A 93 -0.94 -14.43 1.85
C GLY A 93 -1.84 -14.85 0.68
N ALA A 94 -2.54 -13.89 0.06
CA ALA A 94 -3.41 -14.17 -1.06
C ALA A 94 -2.65 -14.71 -2.28
N VAL A 95 -3.21 -15.75 -2.89
CA VAL A 95 -2.73 -16.40 -4.11
C VAL A 95 -3.91 -16.73 -5.03
N CYS A 96 -3.62 -16.93 -6.31
CA CYS A 96 -4.50 -17.64 -7.23
C CYS A 96 -4.26 -19.16 -7.04
#